data_AF-A0A9P3NHJ3-F1
#
_entry.id   AF-A0A9P3NHJ3-F1
#
_cell.length_a   1.000
_cell.length_b   1.000
_cell.length_c   1.000
_cell.angle_alpha   90.00
_cell.angle_beta   90.00
_cell.angle_gamma   90.00
#
_symmetry.space_group_name_H-M   'P 1'
#
loop_
_entity.id
_entity.type
_entity.pdbx_description
1 polymer ?
#
loop_
_entity_poly.entity_id
_entity_poly.type
_entity_poly.pdbx_seq_one_letter_code
_entity_poly.pdbx_strand_id
1 'polypeptide(L)'
;MAHHGSTDQAVLINTLEFYGIPRHISEPQLPVLCEAMLQYCREHAGDSADGIALLPGVRTLLEELTGVQPNVVVGLVTGNLEDIAWLKMEGLDVDALFTAPHIGGFGSDHMDRGELVRIARQRAEERIPGPPFRLHAHVGDTPNDIIAARFGGAKPIGVCTGIFSKAELLAVLPPPQAKELPQAQNQILHVLMLQQ
;
A
#
# COMPACT_ATOMS: atom_id res chain seq x y z
N MET A 1 -6.68 16.65 12.90
CA MET A 1 -5.35 16.36 12.31
C MET A 1 -5.57 15.73 10.94
N ALA A 2 -4.81 16.12 9.91
CA ALA A 2 -4.91 15.47 8.61
C ALA A 2 -4.09 14.17 8.66
N HIS A 3 -4.77 13.02 8.77
CA HIS A 3 -4.13 11.69 8.86
C HIS A 3 -3.94 11.01 7.49
N HIS A 4 -4.33 11.67 6.39
CA HIS A 4 -4.27 11.08 5.05
C HIS A 4 -2.82 10.68 4.71
N GLY A 5 -2.62 9.39 4.45
CA GLY A 5 -1.32 8.83 4.10
C GLY A 5 -0.41 8.43 5.26
N SER A 6 -0.87 8.47 6.52
CA SER A 6 -0.08 7.94 7.66
C SER A 6 -0.14 6.41 7.76
N THR A 7 0.87 5.78 8.38
CA THR A 7 0.82 4.36 8.77
C THR A 7 0.12 4.19 10.12
N ASP A 8 -0.41 3.00 10.42
CA ASP A 8 -1.07 2.70 11.69
C ASP A 8 -0.15 2.97 12.89
N GLN A 9 1.12 2.57 12.79
CA GLN A 9 2.12 2.90 13.81
C GLN A 9 2.25 4.42 14.00
N ALA A 10 2.32 5.19 12.91
CA ALA A 10 2.40 6.64 12.99
C ALA A 10 1.11 7.25 13.57
N VAL A 11 -0.06 6.73 13.22
CA VAL A 11 -1.36 7.18 13.77
C VAL A 11 -1.42 6.90 15.27
N LEU A 12 -1.03 5.71 15.73
CA LEU A 12 -0.99 5.35 17.15
C LEU A 12 -0.11 6.34 17.94
N ILE A 13 1.12 6.59 17.47
CA ILE A 13 2.06 7.51 18.12
C ILE A 13 1.55 8.95 18.10
N ASN A 14 1.10 9.44 16.95
CA ASN A 14 0.60 10.82 16.81
C ASN A 14 -0.65 11.06 17.67
N THR A 15 -1.51 10.04 17.81
CA THR A 15 -2.71 10.12 18.66
C THR A 15 -2.33 10.22 20.13
N LEU A 16 -1.42 9.38 20.61
CA LEU A 16 -0.95 9.42 22.00
C LEU A 16 -0.24 10.74 22.32
N GLU A 17 0.59 11.24 21.39
CA GLU A 17 1.25 12.54 21.51
C GLU A 17 0.24 13.69 21.60
N PHE A 18 -0.81 13.67 20.78
CA PHE A 18 -1.90 14.65 20.86
C PHE A 18 -2.58 14.69 22.24
N TYR A 19 -2.71 13.53 22.89
CA TYR A 19 -3.26 13.43 24.25
C TYR A 19 -2.21 13.61 25.37
N GLY A 20 -1.00 14.06 25.02
CA GLY A 20 0.04 14.44 25.98
C GLY A 20 0.95 13.30 26.44
N ILE A 21 0.90 12.13 25.80
CA ILE A 21 1.84 11.03 26.05
C ILE A 21 3.04 11.19 25.10
N PRO A 22 4.26 11.50 25.60
CA PRO A 22 5.39 11.78 24.73
C PRO A 22 5.85 10.57 23.90
N ARG A 23 6.38 10.82 22.69
CA ARG A 23 6.88 9.76 21.78
C ARG A 23 7.86 8.79 22.41
N HIS A 24 8.82 9.30 23.18
CA HIS A 24 9.83 8.45 23.85
C HIS A 24 9.21 7.48 24.88
N ILE A 25 7.96 7.71 25.30
CA ILE A 25 7.19 6.81 26.15
C ILE A 25 6.33 5.86 25.29
N SER A 26 5.69 6.34 24.23
CA SER A 26 4.78 5.55 23.40
C SER A 26 5.47 4.64 22.38
N GLU A 27 6.59 5.06 21.78
CA GLU A 27 7.31 4.28 20.76
C GLU A 27 7.78 2.91 21.28
N PRO A 28 8.36 2.77 22.49
CA PRO A 28 8.68 1.45 23.05
C PRO A 28 7.46 0.55 23.28
N GLN A 29 6.25 1.13 23.34
CA GLN A 29 4.99 0.40 23.55
C GLN A 29 4.30 -0.02 22.24
N LEU A 30 4.86 0.33 21.07
CA LEU A 30 4.29 -0.01 19.76
C LEU A 30 3.87 -1.47 19.61
N PRO A 31 4.65 -2.48 20.06
CA PRO A 31 4.22 -3.86 19.95
C PRO A 31 2.89 -4.14 20.67
N VAL A 32 2.73 -3.61 21.89
CA VAL A 32 1.50 -3.79 22.69
C VAL A 32 0.33 -2.99 22.10
N LEU A 33 0.59 -1.77 21.62
CA LEU A 33 -0.42 -0.92 20.99
C LEU A 33 -0.93 -1.51 19.68
N CYS A 34 -0.03 -2.04 18.85
CA CYS A 34 -0.40 -2.73 17.61
C CYS A 34 -1.21 -3.99 17.91
N GLU A 35 -0.78 -4.81 18.88
CA GLU A 35 -1.54 -6.01 19.27
C GLU A 35 -2.94 -5.65 19.78
N ALA A 36 -3.08 -4.60 20.60
CA ALA A 36 -4.38 -4.14 21.05
C ALA A 36 -5.28 -3.67 19.89
N MET A 37 -4.71 -2.98 18.89
CA MET A 37 -5.42 -2.58 17.68
C MET A 37 -5.84 -3.78 16.84
N LEU A 38 -4.96 -4.78 16.67
CA LEU A 38 -5.27 -6.04 15.98
C LEU A 38 -6.38 -6.82 16.68
N GLN A 39 -6.30 -6.96 18.01
CA GLN A 39 -7.31 -7.63 18.81
C GLN A 39 -8.67 -6.96 18.62
N TYR A 40 -8.71 -5.63 18.71
CA TYR A 40 -9.94 -4.88 18.48
C TYR A 40 -10.52 -5.13 17.08
N CYS A 41 -9.69 -5.07 16.02
CA CYS A 41 -10.14 -5.34 14.65
C CYS A 41 -10.63 -6.77 14.45
N ARG A 42 -10.01 -7.77 15.09
CA ARG A 42 -10.46 -9.18 15.00
C ARG A 42 -11.81 -9.40 15.71
N GLU A 43 -12.00 -8.78 16.87
CA GLU A 43 -13.27 -8.84 17.61
C GLU A 43 -14.42 -8.16 16.86
N HIS A 44 -14.09 -7.20 15.99
CA HIS A 44 -15.05 -6.43 15.18
C HIS A 44 -14.90 -6.71 13.68
N ALA A 45 -14.42 -7.90 13.31
CA ALA A 45 -14.16 -8.26 11.92
C ALA A 45 -15.41 -8.18 11.02
N GLY A 46 -16.60 -8.42 11.59
CA GLY A 46 -17.87 -8.26 10.87
C GLY A 46 -18.15 -6.83 10.40
N ASP A 47 -17.54 -5.84 11.04
CA ASP A 47 -17.71 -4.42 10.74
C ASP A 47 -16.53 -3.89 9.88
N SER A 48 -15.57 -4.76 9.51
CA SER A 48 -14.31 -4.35 8.88
C SER A 48 -14.47 -3.72 7.49
N ALA A 49 -15.59 -4.01 6.81
CA ALA A 49 -15.97 -3.40 5.53
C ALA A 49 -17.03 -2.28 5.70
N ASP A 50 -17.53 -2.04 6.91
CA ASP A 50 -18.56 -1.03 7.13
C ASP A 50 -18.02 0.36 6.80
N GLY A 51 -18.65 1.00 5.83
CA GLY A 51 -18.25 2.32 5.32
C GLY A 51 -17.08 2.30 4.34
N ILE A 52 -16.57 1.13 3.95
CA ILE A 52 -15.53 0.98 2.93
C ILE A 52 -16.14 0.38 1.66
N ALA A 53 -15.85 0.97 0.51
CA ALA A 53 -16.29 0.45 -0.78
C ALA A 53 -15.14 0.49 -1.78
N LEU A 54 -15.06 -0.53 -2.63
CA LEU A 54 -14.17 -0.52 -3.77
C LEU A 54 -14.52 0.64 -4.70
N LEU A 55 -13.48 1.34 -5.15
CA LEU A 55 -13.64 2.35 -6.18
C LEU A 55 -14.08 1.69 -7.50
N PRO A 56 -14.90 2.38 -8.31
CA PRO A 56 -15.31 1.88 -9.63
C PRO A 56 -14.09 1.48 -10.49
N GLY A 57 -14.13 0.28 -11.07
CA GLY A 57 -13.08 -0.23 -11.95
C GLY A 57 -11.90 -0.93 -11.26
N VAL A 58 -11.77 -0.85 -9.93
CA VAL A 58 -10.68 -1.55 -9.20
C VAL A 58 -10.76 -3.05 -9.38
N ARG A 59 -11.95 -3.64 -9.17
CA ARG A 59 -12.16 -5.09 -9.30
C ARG A 59 -11.79 -5.55 -10.71
N THR A 60 -12.32 -4.87 -11.73
CA THR A 60 -12.02 -5.17 -13.13
C THR A 60 -10.53 -5.08 -13.43
N LEU A 61 -9.84 -4.05 -12.93
CA LEU A 61 -8.40 -3.91 -13.09
C LEU A 61 -7.64 -5.08 -12.43
N LEU A 62 -8.00 -5.45 -11.20
CA LEU A 62 -7.40 -6.58 -10.49
C LEU A 62 -7.61 -7.91 -11.23
N GLU A 63 -8.82 -8.16 -11.72
CA GLU A 63 -9.18 -9.33 -12.52
C GLU A 63 -8.41 -9.37 -13.84
N GLU A 64 -8.26 -8.24 -14.54
CA GLU A 64 -7.47 -8.16 -15.77
C GLU A 64 -5.98 -8.41 -15.53
N LEU A 65 -5.43 -7.83 -14.46
CA LEU A 65 -4.02 -7.98 -14.09
C LEU A 65 -3.70 -9.43 -13.71
N THR A 66 -4.56 -10.07 -12.93
CA THR A 66 -4.32 -11.45 -12.46
C THR A 66 -4.76 -12.53 -13.46
N GLY A 67 -5.86 -12.30 -14.19
CA GLY A 67 -6.46 -13.30 -15.07
C GLY A 67 -5.90 -13.34 -16.49
N VAL A 68 -5.44 -12.20 -17.03
CA VAL A 68 -5.01 -12.10 -18.44
C VAL A 68 -3.50 -12.11 -18.59
N GLN A 69 -2.75 -11.66 -17.59
CA GLN A 69 -1.29 -11.53 -17.67
C GLN A 69 -0.61 -12.54 -16.75
N PRO A 70 -0.15 -13.71 -17.25
CA PRO A 70 0.46 -14.79 -16.44
C PRO A 70 1.81 -14.42 -15.80
N ASN A 71 2.17 -13.17 -15.94
CA ASN A 71 3.46 -12.58 -15.75
C ASN A 71 3.36 -11.41 -14.75
N VAL A 72 2.16 -10.98 -14.40
CA VAL A 72 1.93 -9.89 -13.47
C VAL A 72 1.82 -10.44 -12.06
N VAL A 73 2.50 -9.78 -11.13
CA VAL A 73 2.33 -10.03 -9.71
C VAL A 73 1.62 -8.81 -9.12
N VAL A 74 0.58 -9.06 -8.36
CA VAL A 74 -0.21 -8.03 -7.68
C VAL A 74 0.00 -8.19 -6.19
N GLY A 75 0.59 -7.16 -5.58
CA GLY A 75 0.82 -7.10 -4.14
C GLY A 75 0.11 -5.91 -3.51
N LEU A 76 -0.01 -5.94 -2.19
CA LEU A 76 -0.63 -4.88 -1.41
C LEU A 76 0.45 -4.06 -0.69
N VAL A 77 0.49 -2.76 -0.90
CA VAL A 77 1.19 -1.85 0.01
C VAL A 77 0.15 -1.02 0.71
N THR A 78 0.33 -0.78 2.00
CA THR A 78 -0.55 0.07 2.79
C THR A 78 0.12 0.47 4.09
N GLY A 79 -0.26 1.63 4.61
CA GLY A 79 0.12 2.02 5.96
C GLY A 79 -0.56 1.21 7.06
N ASN A 80 -1.56 0.38 6.73
CA ASN A 80 -2.24 -0.45 7.72
C ASN A 80 -1.36 -1.62 8.19
N LEU A 81 -1.56 -2.10 9.42
CA LEU A 81 -1.00 -3.37 9.87
C LEU A 81 -1.45 -4.51 8.93
N GLU A 82 -0.56 -5.47 8.65
CA GLU A 82 -0.79 -6.52 7.64
C GLU A 82 -2.13 -7.25 7.83
N ASP A 83 -2.41 -7.72 9.04
CA ASP A 83 -3.66 -8.43 9.34
C ASP A 83 -4.91 -7.55 9.10
N ILE A 84 -4.86 -6.26 9.45
CA ILE A 84 -5.97 -5.32 9.21
C ILE A 84 -6.13 -5.06 7.71
N ALA A 85 -5.02 -4.97 6.99
CA ALA A 85 -5.03 -4.79 5.54
C ALA A 85 -5.73 -5.96 4.85
N TRP A 86 -5.38 -7.19 5.19
CA TRP A 86 -5.99 -8.38 4.60
C TRP A 86 -7.45 -8.57 5.03
N LEU A 87 -7.77 -8.33 6.30
CA LEU A 87 -9.16 -8.35 6.79
C LEU A 87 -10.08 -7.43 5.96
N LYS A 88 -9.59 -6.23 5.61
CA LYS A 88 -10.32 -5.31 4.73
C LYS A 88 -10.46 -5.85 3.30
N MET A 89 -9.44 -6.50 2.75
CA MET A 89 -9.52 -7.08 1.40
C MET A 89 -10.48 -8.26 1.34
N GLU A 90 -10.51 -9.08 2.40
CA GLU A 90 -11.46 -10.17 2.59
C GLU A 90 -12.90 -9.63 2.71
N GLY A 91 -13.12 -8.60 3.55
CA GLY A 91 -14.43 -7.95 3.69
C GLY A 91 -14.94 -7.27 2.40
N LEU A 92 -14.06 -7.02 1.43
CA LEU A 92 -14.41 -6.48 0.10
C LEU A 92 -14.44 -7.55 -1.01
N ASP A 93 -14.25 -8.83 -0.66
CA ASP A 93 -14.18 -9.97 -1.58
C ASP A 93 -13.16 -9.77 -2.72
N VAL A 94 -11.98 -9.23 -2.42
CA VAL A 94 -10.90 -8.98 -3.41
C VAL A 94 -9.54 -9.54 -3.02
N ASP A 95 -9.40 -10.13 -1.82
CA ASP A 95 -8.17 -10.76 -1.36
C ASP A 95 -7.65 -11.80 -2.36
N ALA A 96 -8.55 -12.64 -2.90
CA ALA A 96 -8.22 -13.65 -3.90
C ALA A 96 -7.74 -13.09 -5.26
N LEU A 97 -7.87 -11.78 -5.49
CA LEU A 97 -7.37 -11.09 -6.67
C LEU A 97 -5.95 -10.53 -6.47
N PHE A 98 -5.33 -10.74 -5.30
CA PHE A 98 -3.90 -10.53 -5.10
C PHE A 98 -3.13 -11.83 -5.37
N THR A 99 -1.87 -11.71 -5.81
CA THR A 99 -1.08 -12.89 -6.17
C THR A 99 -0.79 -13.74 -4.94
N ALA A 100 -0.99 -15.05 -5.06
CA ALA A 100 -0.61 -16.03 -4.06
C ALA A 100 0.84 -16.56 -4.28
N PRO A 101 1.66 -16.73 -3.23
CA PRO A 101 1.39 -16.28 -1.86
C PRO A 101 1.30 -14.76 -1.77
N HIS A 102 0.44 -14.26 -0.88
CA HIS A 102 0.27 -12.83 -0.66
C HIS A 102 1.62 -12.15 -0.37
N ILE A 103 1.86 -11.05 -1.08
CA ILE A 103 3.05 -10.22 -0.95
C ILE A 103 2.66 -8.76 -0.77
N GLY A 104 3.49 -8.02 -0.05
CA GLY A 104 3.19 -6.65 0.25
C GLY A 104 4.16 -5.98 1.22
N GLY A 105 3.91 -4.70 1.47
CA GLY A 105 4.60 -3.91 2.47
C GLY A 105 3.57 -3.18 3.32
N PHE A 106 3.62 -3.40 4.62
CA PHE A 106 2.53 -3.07 5.53
C PHE A 106 3.04 -2.15 6.65
N GLY A 107 2.13 -1.39 7.27
CA GLY A 107 2.47 -0.55 8.41
C GLY A 107 3.04 -1.31 9.61
N SER A 108 2.91 -2.64 9.66
CA SER A 108 3.59 -3.51 10.62
C SER A 108 5.11 -3.60 10.38
N ASP A 109 5.57 -3.33 9.17
CA ASP A 109 6.97 -3.50 8.76
C ASP A 109 7.82 -2.27 9.07
N HIS A 110 7.30 -1.08 8.78
CA HIS A 110 8.04 0.17 8.93
C HIS A 110 7.10 1.40 8.97
N MET A 111 7.53 2.48 9.61
CA MET A 111 6.76 3.73 9.65
C MET A 111 6.86 4.54 8.35
N ASP A 112 7.99 4.47 7.65
CA ASP A 112 8.21 5.12 6.36
C ASP A 112 7.58 4.30 5.22
N ARG A 113 6.72 4.95 4.43
CA ARG A 113 6.00 4.32 3.30
C ARG A 113 6.90 3.89 2.16
N GLY A 114 8.01 4.59 1.92
CA GLY A 114 8.97 4.22 0.90
C GLY A 114 9.65 2.88 1.24
N GLU A 115 9.93 2.64 2.53
CA GLU A 115 10.41 1.32 2.98
C GLU A 115 9.37 0.22 2.73
N LEU A 116 8.07 0.50 2.89
CA LEU A 116 7.02 -0.48 2.58
C LEU A 116 7.04 -0.90 1.11
N VAL A 117 7.21 0.06 0.19
CA VAL A 117 7.34 -0.22 -1.24
C VAL A 117 8.58 -1.08 -1.52
N ARG A 118 9.71 -0.79 -0.88
CA ARG A 118 10.95 -1.59 -0.99
C ARG A 118 10.77 -3.01 -0.46
N ILE A 119 10.11 -3.16 0.69
CA ILE A 119 9.85 -4.46 1.33
C ILE A 119 8.90 -5.30 0.49
N ALA A 120 7.86 -4.70 -0.10
CA ALA A 120 6.96 -5.40 -1.02
C ALA A 120 7.72 -6.01 -2.20
N ARG A 121 8.64 -5.24 -2.80
CA ARG A 121 9.51 -5.72 -3.87
C ARG A 121 10.41 -6.86 -3.42
N GLN A 122 11.08 -6.72 -2.27
CA GLN A 122 11.95 -7.75 -1.73
C GLN A 122 11.19 -9.06 -1.50
N ARG A 123 10.01 -9.00 -0.86
CA ARG A 123 9.16 -10.17 -0.64
C ARG A 123 8.67 -10.81 -1.93
N ALA A 124 8.37 -10.00 -2.95
CA ALA A 124 8.02 -10.51 -4.27
C ALA A 124 9.17 -11.35 -4.86
N GLU A 125 10.40 -10.82 -4.84
CA GLU A 125 11.59 -11.50 -5.37
C GLU A 125 11.94 -12.78 -4.59
N GLU A 126 11.72 -12.78 -3.28
CA GLU A 126 12.01 -13.93 -2.42
C GLU A 126 10.96 -15.05 -2.53
N ARG A 127 9.67 -14.69 -2.67
CA ARG A 127 8.56 -15.63 -2.52
C ARG A 127 7.93 -16.06 -3.83
N ILE A 128 8.07 -15.27 -4.90
CA ILE A 128 7.50 -15.61 -6.20
C ILE A 128 8.58 -16.20 -7.10
N PRO A 129 8.49 -17.49 -7.47
CA PRO A 129 9.43 -18.10 -8.40
C PRO A 129 9.33 -17.46 -9.78
N GLY A 130 10.47 -17.13 -10.38
CA GLY A 130 10.48 -16.56 -11.73
C GLY A 130 11.76 -15.82 -12.04
N PRO A 131 11.84 -15.23 -13.25
CA PRO A 131 12.91 -14.29 -13.58
C PRO A 131 12.80 -13.02 -12.72
N PRO A 132 13.88 -12.24 -12.59
CA PRO A 132 13.82 -10.95 -11.91
C PRO A 132 12.78 -10.02 -12.57
N PHE A 133 11.90 -9.44 -11.75
CA PHE A 133 10.90 -8.49 -12.21
C PHE A 133 11.56 -7.26 -12.84
N ARG A 134 11.20 -6.92 -14.07
CA ARG A 134 11.81 -5.79 -14.81
C ARG A 134 11.09 -4.46 -14.58
N LEU A 135 9.83 -4.50 -14.22
CA LEU A 135 9.02 -3.34 -13.89
C LEU A 135 8.43 -3.49 -12.49
N HIS A 136 8.67 -2.47 -11.66
CA HIS A 136 8.04 -2.29 -10.37
C HIS A 136 7.22 -1.02 -10.44
N ALA A 137 5.90 -1.12 -10.27
CA ALA A 137 5.00 0.02 -10.26
C ALA A 137 4.22 0.09 -8.95
N HIS A 138 4.04 1.31 -8.45
CA HIS A 138 3.23 1.59 -7.27
C HIS A 138 2.13 2.56 -7.65
N VAL A 139 0.89 2.15 -7.42
CA VAL A 139 -0.32 2.91 -7.71
C VAL A 139 -0.82 3.54 -6.43
N GLY A 140 -1.06 4.85 -6.46
CA GLY A 140 -1.65 5.58 -5.34
C GLY A 140 -2.22 6.92 -5.77
N ASP A 141 -2.94 7.58 -4.87
CA ASP A 141 -3.75 8.76 -5.14
C ASP A 141 -3.32 10.00 -4.34
N THR A 142 -2.25 9.88 -3.55
CA THR A 142 -1.68 10.97 -2.78
C THR A 142 -0.27 11.33 -3.26
N PRO A 143 0.19 12.59 -3.04
CA PRO A 143 1.58 12.95 -3.24
C PRO A 143 2.56 12.06 -2.48
N ASN A 144 2.16 11.57 -1.30
CA ASN A 144 2.96 10.65 -0.50
C ASN A 144 3.15 9.28 -1.18
N ASP A 145 2.17 8.78 -1.93
CA ASP A 145 2.33 7.55 -2.72
C ASP A 145 3.37 7.74 -3.83
N ILE A 146 3.35 8.90 -4.49
CA ILE A 146 4.33 9.22 -5.54
C ILE A 146 5.75 9.30 -4.96
N ILE A 147 5.89 9.90 -3.78
CA ILE A 147 7.17 10.00 -3.07
C ILE A 147 7.64 8.61 -2.61
N ALA A 148 6.76 7.84 -1.98
CA ALA A 148 7.05 6.48 -1.50
C ALA A 148 7.43 5.54 -2.64
N ALA A 149 6.71 5.58 -3.76
CA ALA A 149 7.03 4.82 -4.97
C ALA A 149 8.47 5.08 -5.39
N ARG A 150 8.85 6.35 -5.54
CA ARG A 150 10.19 6.74 -5.99
C ARG A 150 11.27 6.32 -5.01
N PHE A 151 11.04 6.53 -3.71
CA PHE A 151 11.96 6.10 -2.66
C PHE A 151 12.18 4.58 -2.71
N GLY A 152 11.10 3.80 -2.81
CA GLY A 152 11.13 2.34 -2.87
C GLY A 152 11.55 1.77 -4.24
N GLY A 153 12.00 2.62 -5.18
CA GLY A 153 12.47 2.19 -6.50
C GLY A 153 11.36 1.72 -7.45
N ALA A 154 10.11 2.08 -7.20
CA ALA A 154 8.97 1.83 -8.06
C ALA A 154 8.71 3.01 -9.01
N LYS A 155 8.11 2.71 -10.16
CA LYS A 155 7.49 3.69 -11.04
C LYS A 155 6.19 4.18 -10.39
N PRO A 156 6.05 5.47 -10.06
CA PRO A 156 4.80 6.00 -9.53
C PRO A 156 3.72 6.03 -10.61
N ILE A 157 2.52 5.57 -10.26
CA ILE A 157 1.30 5.71 -11.06
C ILE A 157 0.28 6.45 -10.18
N GLY A 158 0.14 7.75 -10.42
CA GLY A 158 -0.84 8.58 -9.72
C GLY A 158 -2.23 8.42 -10.31
N VAL A 159 -3.22 8.13 -9.48
CA VAL A 159 -4.64 8.14 -9.86
C VAL A 159 -5.37 9.28 -9.13
N CYS A 160 -6.26 9.99 -9.81
CA CYS A 160 -6.97 11.14 -9.22
C CYS A 160 -8.33 10.72 -8.64
N THR A 161 -8.32 9.65 -7.85
CA THR A 161 -9.53 9.11 -7.19
C THR A 161 -9.75 9.67 -5.78
N GLY A 162 -8.68 10.15 -5.13
CA GLY A 162 -8.73 10.79 -3.83
C GLY A 162 -8.95 12.31 -3.89
N ILE A 163 -8.55 12.99 -2.83
CA ILE A 163 -8.73 14.45 -2.68
C ILE A 163 -7.70 15.29 -3.45
N PHE A 164 -6.65 14.65 -3.98
CA PHE A 164 -5.56 15.34 -4.66
C PHE A 164 -5.77 15.41 -6.17
N SER A 165 -5.57 16.60 -6.72
CA SER A 165 -5.63 16.87 -8.14
C SER A 165 -4.42 16.32 -8.89
N LYS A 166 -4.58 16.12 -10.20
CA LYS A 166 -3.47 15.77 -11.11
C LYS A 166 -2.28 16.73 -10.97
N ALA A 167 -2.54 18.03 -10.81
CA ALA A 167 -1.49 19.03 -10.68
C ALA A 167 -0.67 18.82 -9.40
N GLU A 168 -1.32 18.49 -8.28
CA GLU A 168 -0.67 18.20 -7.00
C GLU A 168 0.16 16.91 -7.06
N LEU A 169 -0.36 15.85 -7.72
CA LEU A 169 0.40 14.61 -7.93
C LEU A 169 1.62 14.82 -8.83
N LEU A 170 1.50 15.66 -9.86
CA LEU A 170 2.62 15.98 -10.76
C LEU A 170 3.66 16.89 -10.09
N ALA A 171 3.26 17.76 -9.16
CA ALA A 171 4.15 18.71 -8.51
C ALA A 171 5.26 18.04 -7.66
N VAL A 172 5.05 16.80 -7.21
CA VAL A 172 6.05 16.02 -6.46
C VAL A 172 6.94 15.13 -7.35
N LEU A 173 6.66 15.08 -8.65
CA LEU A 173 7.56 14.45 -9.61
C LEU A 173 8.71 15.39 -9.95
N PRO A 174 9.93 14.87 -10.14
CA PRO A 174 10.99 15.67 -10.74
C PRO A 174 10.59 16.06 -12.16
N PRO A 175 11.13 17.16 -12.71
CA PRO A 175 10.89 17.52 -14.11
C PRO A 175 11.22 16.33 -15.02
N PRO A 176 10.45 16.12 -16.10
CA PRO A 176 10.59 14.96 -16.96
C PRO A 176 12.03 14.88 -17.49
N GLN A 177 12.72 13.80 -17.11
CA GLN A 177 13.98 13.42 -17.73
C GLN A 177 13.64 12.63 -18.98
N ALA A 178 14.06 13.11 -20.15
CA ALA A 178 13.84 12.42 -21.41
C ALA A 178 14.51 11.03 -21.35
N LYS A 179 13.72 9.99 -21.11
CA LYS A 179 14.08 8.60 -21.37
C LYS A 179 12.88 7.93 -22.02
N GLU A 180 13.12 7.36 -23.19
CA GLU A 180 12.17 6.50 -23.86
C GLU A 180 11.82 5.34 -22.93
N LEU A 181 10.52 5.10 -22.74
CA LEU A 181 10.02 3.89 -22.11
C LEU A 181 10.25 2.74 -23.11
N PRO A 182 11.04 1.70 -22.76
CA PRO A 182 11.12 0.52 -23.60
C PRO A 182 9.73 -0.10 -23.72
N GLN A 183 9.28 -0.37 -24.94
CA GLN A 183 8.15 -1.27 -25.18
C GLN A 183 8.52 -2.64 -24.60
N ALA A 184 7.77 -3.14 -23.61
CA ALA A 184 8.00 -4.48 -23.08
C ALA A 184 6.68 -5.24 -22.93
N GLN A 185 6.61 -6.36 -23.64
CA GLN A 185 5.81 -7.51 -23.28
C GLN A 185 6.42 -8.15 -22.02
N ASN A 186 5.57 -8.49 -21.05
CA ASN A 186 5.78 -9.37 -19.89
C ASN A 186 6.52 -8.85 -18.63
N GLN A 187 5.87 -9.22 -17.51
CA GLN A 187 6.07 -9.04 -16.07
C GLN A 187 6.03 -7.62 -15.48
N ILE A 188 4.84 -7.22 -15.01
CA ILE A 188 4.58 -5.96 -14.30
C ILE A 188 4.22 -6.29 -12.84
N LEU A 189 4.94 -5.75 -11.87
CA LEU A 189 4.49 -5.75 -10.48
C LEU A 189 3.57 -4.53 -10.28
N HIS A 190 2.27 -4.77 -10.14
CA HIS A 190 1.29 -3.74 -9.80
C HIS A 190 1.03 -3.80 -8.30
N VAL A 191 1.51 -2.79 -7.58
CA VAL A 191 1.18 -2.61 -6.17
C VAL A 191 0.02 -1.63 -6.09
N LEU A 192 -1.16 -2.12 -5.75
CA LEU A 192 -2.36 -1.30 -5.58
C LEU A 192 -2.49 -0.91 -4.11
N MET A 193 -2.45 0.39 -3.84
CA MET A 193 -3.00 0.96 -2.62
C MET A 193 -4.52 1.10 -2.82
N LEU A 194 -5.30 0.36 -2.04
CA LEU A 194 -6.72 0.71 -1.83
C LEU A 194 -6.80 1.45 -0.51
N GLN A 195 -6.85 2.79 -0.57
CA GLN A 195 -7.36 3.56 0.56
C GLN A 195 -8.61 4.32 0.11
N GLN A 196 -9.71 4.00 0.79
CA GLN A 196 -10.58 5.02 1.39
C GLN A 196 -10.48 4.83 2.90
#